data_AF-A0A316TMS3-F1
#
_entry.id   AF-A0A316TMS3-F1
#
_cell.length_a   1.000
_cell.length_b   1.000
_cell.length_c   1.000
_cell.angle_alpha   90.00
_cell.angle_beta   90.00
_cell.angle_gamma   90.00
#
_symmetry.space_group_name_H-M   'P 1'
#
loop_
_entity.id
_entity.type
_entity.pdbx_description
1 polymer ?
#
loop_
_entity_poly.entity_id
_entity_poly.type
_entity_poly.pdbx_seq_one_letter_code
_entity_poly.pdbx_strand_id
1 'polypeptide(L)'
;MFRPRRLRAGGINPVRAGYRLFTDDDIAVLRFIRQAKTLGLTLAEINDILSLQHGGAQPCGRVTPLLDTHIDQIDRTRAELRQLRRALLTARRTADRARRSGGDAVVCRIIETREAPDPVPE
;
A
#
# COMPACT_ATOMS: atom_id res chain seq x y z
N MET A 1 -11.62 -17.43 20.13
CA MET A 1 -10.84 -18.55 20.71
C MET A 1 -10.54 -19.54 19.58
N PHE A 2 -9.54 -19.24 18.74
CA PHE A 2 -9.10 -20.12 17.66
C PHE A 2 -8.26 -21.24 18.28
N ARG A 3 -8.71 -22.49 18.20
CA ARG A 3 -7.96 -23.65 18.67
C ARG A 3 -7.23 -24.30 17.48
N PRO A 4 -5.92 -24.60 17.59
CA PRO A 4 -5.16 -25.20 16.49
C PRO A 4 -5.31 -26.72 16.52
N ARG A 5 -5.48 -27.33 15.35
CA ARG A 5 -5.29 -28.78 15.18
C ARG A 5 -4.13 -29.03 14.22
N ARG A 6 -3.29 -29.98 14.62
CA ARG A 6 -2.04 -30.40 13.97
C ARG A 6 -2.23 -30.58 12.46
N LEU A 7 -1.34 -29.97 11.68
CA LEU A 7 -1.10 -30.35 10.30
C LEU A 7 -0.78 -31.84 10.24
N ARG A 8 -1.73 -32.64 9.75
CA ARG A 8 -1.43 -33.96 9.20
C ARG A 8 -1.36 -33.84 7.69
N ALA A 9 -0.39 -34.58 7.16
CA ALA A 9 -0.04 -34.80 5.77
C ALA A 9 -1.24 -34.81 4.81
N GLY A 10 -0.97 -34.33 3.60
CA GLY A 10 -1.93 -34.22 2.52
C GLY A 10 -2.70 -35.50 2.28
N GLY A 11 -4.02 -35.37 2.32
CA GLY A 11 -4.93 -36.28 1.63
C GLY A 11 -5.55 -35.50 0.49
N ILE A 12 -4.97 -35.63 -0.70
CA ILE A 12 -5.69 -35.31 -1.94
C ILE A 12 -6.84 -36.32 -1.98
N ASN A 13 -8.01 -35.95 -1.49
CA ASN A 13 -9.21 -36.74 -1.71
C ASN A 13 -9.59 -36.49 -3.18
N PRO A 14 -9.55 -37.49 -4.07
CA PRO A 14 -9.94 -37.29 -5.45
C PRO A 14 -11.47 -37.17 -5.47
N VAL A 15 -12.00 -35.98 -5.20
CA VAL A 15 -13.27 -35.63 -5.84
C VAL A 15 -12.97 -35.77 -7.33
N ARG A 16 -13.72 -36.62 -8.01
CA ARG A 16 -13.53 -37.01 -9.42
C ARG A 16 -13.59 -35.85 -10.43
N ALA A 17 -13.56 -34.61 -9.96
CA ALA A 17 -13.42 -33.38 -10.70
C ALA A 17 -12.45 -32.50 -9.91
N GLY A 18 -11.39 -31.98 -10.55
CA GLY A 18 -10.25 -31.30 -9.93
C GLY A 18 -10.53 -29.96 -9.21
N TYR A 19 -11.54 -29.92 -8.35
CA TYR A 19 -11.89 -28.77 -7.53
C TYR A 19 -11.26 -28.87 -6.14
N ARG A 20 -10.82 -27.72 -5.63
CA ARG A 20 -10.32 -27.59 -4.27
C ARG A 20 -11.50 -27.48 -3.31
N LEU A 21 -11.57 -28.35 -2.31
CA LEU A 21 -12.54 -28.25 -1.23
C LEU A 21 -12.01 -27.30 -0.16
N PHE A 22 -12.83 -26.33 0.24
CA PHE A 22 -12.51 -25.37 1.29
C PHE A 22 -13.34 -25.67 2.53
N THR A 23 -12.68 -25.59 3.67
CA THR A 23 -13.28 -25.70 5.00
C THR A 23 -13.67 -24.32 5.53
N ASP A 24 -14.45 -24.27 6.61
CA ASP A 24 -14.77 -23.01 7.28
C ASP A 24 -13.52 -22.29 7.81
N ASP A 25 -12.49 -23.04 8.19
CA ASP A 25 -11.19 -22.50 8.60
C ASP A 25 -10.48 -21.81 7.43
N ASP A 26 -10.53 -22.39 6.24
CA ASP A 26 -9.97 -21.76 5.02
C ASP A 26 -10.68 -20.43 4.72
N ILE A 27 -12.01 -20.39 4.89
CA ILE A 27 -12.79 -19.16 4.70
C ILE A 27 -12.37 -18.10 5.72
N ALA A 28 -12.14 -18.49 6.98
CA ALA A 28 -11.69 -17.55 8.02
C ALA A 28 -10.32 -16.96 7.70
N VAL A 29 -9.37 -17.78 7.22
CA VAL A 29 -8.06 -17.31 6.77
C VAL A 29 -8.19 -16.36 5.58
N LEU A 30 -9.03 -16.67 4.60
CA LEU A 30 -9.26 -15.78 3.45
C LEU A 30 -9.88 -14.43 3.86
N ARG A 31 -10.79 -14.41 4.85
CA ARG A 31 -11.31 -13.16 5.43
C ARG A 31 -10.22 -12.36 6.11
N PHE A 32 -9.35 -13.02 6.88
CA PHE A 32 -8.19 -12.37 7.50
C PHE A 32 -7.26 -11.74 6.45
N ILE A 33 -6.88 -12.50 5.41
CA ILE A 33 -6.02 -12.01 4.32
C ILE A 33 -6.66 -10.80 3.64
N ARG A 34 -7.97 -10.85 3.36
CA ARG A 34 -8.69 -9.73 2.74
C ARG A 34 -8.65 -8.49 3.61
N GLN A 35 -8.87 -8.61 4.91
CA GLN A 35 -8.82 -7.48 5.84
C GLN A 35 -7.40 -6.93 5.99
N ALA A 36 -6.38 -7.78 6.04
CA ALA A 36 -5.00 -7.33 6.11
C ALA A 36 -4.58 -6.60 4.81
N LYS A 37 -5.08 -7.05 3.66
CA LYS A 37 -4.87 -6.39 2.37
C LYS A 37 -5.46 -4.98 2.31
N THR A 38 -6.61 -4.73 2.94
CA THR A 38 -7.19 -3.38 2.97
C THR A 38 -6.37 -2.42 3.83
N LEU A 39 -5.52 -2.94 4.73
CA LEU A 39 -4.58 -2.16 5.54
C LEU A 39 -3.23 -1.91 4.85
N GLY A 40 -3.06 -2.33 3.59
CA GLY A 40 -1.82 -2.14 2.83
C GLY A 40 -0.78 -3.23 3.02
N LEU A 41 -1.06 -4.27 3.83
CA LEU A 41 -0.10 -5.35 4.06
C LEU A 41 0.12 -6.19 2.80
N THR A 42 1.40 -6.50 2.54
CA THR A 42 1.87 -7.38 1.48
C THR A 42 1.51 -8.84 1.78
N LEU A 43 1.52 -9.71 0.76
CA LEU A 43 1.23 -11.14 1.01
C LEU A 43 2.32 -11.80 1.87
N ALA A 44 3.56 -11.31 1.79
CA ALA A 44 4.67 -11.79 2.60
C ALA A 44 4.45 -11.44 4.08
N GLU A 45 4.13 -10.19 4.41
CA GLU A 45 3.83 -9.77 5.79
C GLU A 45 2.62 -10.53 6.37
N ILE A 46 1.58 -10.75 5.57
CA ILE A 46 0.41 -11.53 5.97
C ILE A 46 0.79 -12.98 6.26
N ASN A 47 1.70 -13.57 5.46
CA ASN A 47 2.20 -14.92 5.68
C ASN A 47 3.00 -15.02 6.99
N ASP A 48 3.84 -14.03 7.29
CA ASP A 48 4.59 -13.96 8.56
C ASP A 48 3.63 -13.94 9.75
N ILE A 49 2.58 -13.10 9.69
CA ILE A 49 1.58 -12.97 10.74
C ILE A 49 0.83 -14.29 10.96
N LEU A 50 0.42 -14.95 9.87
CA LEU A 50 -0.23 -16.26 9.95
C LEU A 50 0.71 -17.29 10.57
N SER A 51 1.99 -17.31 10.19
CA SER A 51 2.98 -18.25 10.72
C SER A 51 3.18 -18.10 12.24
N LEU A 52 3.23 -16.87 12.74
CA LEU A 52 3.30 -16.59 14.18
C LEU A 52 2.07 -17.09 14.94
N GLN A 53 0.88 -16.88 14.35
CA GLN A 53 -0.36 -17.35 14.95
C GLN A 53 -0.43 -18.88 15.03
N HIS A 54 0.05 -19.59 13.99
CA HIS A 54 0.15 -21.06 14.01
C HIS A 54 1.13 -21.58 15.07
N GLY A 55 2.19 -20.81 15.36
CA GLY A 55 3.13 -21.07 16.44
C GLY A 55 2.60 -20.79 17.85
N GLY A 56 1.37 -20.29 17.99
CA GLY A 56 0.75 -19.95 19.28
C GLY A 56 1.18 -18.61 19.86
N ALA A 57 1.93 -17.79 19.12
CA ALA A 57 2.34 -16.46 19.54
C ALA A 57 1.24 -15.41 19.26
N GLN A 58 1.21 -14.35 20.08
CA GLN A 58 0.34 -13.20 19.83
C GLN A 58 0.90 -12.36 18.68
N PRO A 59 0.17 -12.21 17.55
CA PRO A 59 0.70 -11.52 16.38
C PRO A 59 0.77 -10.00 16.55
N CYS A 60 0.09 -9.42 17.55
CA CYS A 60 0.02 -7.96 17.74
C CYS A 60 1.40 -7.30 17.79
N GLY A 61 2.38 -7.91 18.47
CA GLY A 61 3.75 -7.38 18.55
C GLY A 61 4.48 -7.32 17.21
N ARG A 62 4.07 -8.13 16.21
CA ARG A 62 4.61 -8.07 14.85
C ARG A 62 3.78 -7.16 13.94
N VAL A 63 2.47 -7.11 14.15
CA VAL A 63 1.56 -6.31 13.32
C VAL A 63 1.75 -4.82 13.55
N THR A 64 1.89 -4.36 14.81
CA THR A 64 2.00 -2.93 15.11
C THR A 64 3.17 -2.24 14.39
N PRO A 65 4.42 -2.75 14.45
CA PRO A 65 5.54 -2.12 13.74
C PRO A 65 5.38 -2.09 12.21
N LEU A 66 4.69 -3.09 11.64
CA LEU A 66 4.38 -3.09 10.21
C LEU A 66 3.40 -1.96 9.89
N LEU A 67 2.33 -1.81 10.68
CA LEU A 67 1.37 -0.72 10.49
C LEU A 67 2.05 0.65 10.62
N ASP A 68 2.93 0.84 11.61
CA ASP A 68 3.70 2.07 11.77
C ASP A 68 4.54 2.37 10.52
N THR A 69 5.22 1.36 9.97
CA THR A 69 6.00 1.49 8.72
C THR A 69 5.13 1.92 7.53
N HIS A 70 3.93 1.34 7.39
CA HIS A 70 3.00 1.70 6.32
C HIS A 70 2.45 3.13 6.50
N ILE A 71 2.17 3.55 7.74
CA ILE A 71 1.77 4.93 8.05
C ILE A 71 2.87 5.91 7.64
N ASP A 72 4.13 5.64 8.01
CA ASP A 72 5.27 6.49 7.66
C ASP A 72 5.48 6.60 6.14
N GLN A 73 5.26 5.50 5.41
CA GLN A 73 5.30 5.52 3.94
C GLN A 73 4.17 6.38 3.36
N ILE A 74 2.95 6.23 3.86
CA ILE A 74 1.81 7.04 3.44
C ILE A 74 2.09 8.52 3.68
N ASP A 75 2.62 8.89 4.84
CA ASP A 75 2.87 10.29 5.17
C ASP A 75 4.00 10.90 4.33
N ARG A 76 5.04 10.14 4.00
CA ARG A 76 6.06 10.54 3.02
C ARG A 76 5.47 10.80 1.64
N THR A 77 4.72 9.85 1.09
CA THR A 77 4.05 10.02 -0.21
C THR A 77 3.07 11.20 -0.19
N ARG A 78 2.35 11.41 0.91
CA ARG A 78 1.47 12.59 1.07
C ARG A 78 2.26 13.89 1.05
N ALA A 79 3.44 13.94 1.67
CA ALA A 79 4.30 15.12 1.65
C ALA A 79 4.78 15.44 0.22
N GLU A 80 5.25 14.43 -0.51
CA GLU A 80 5.69 14.56 -1.91
C GLU A 80 4.54 15.05 -2.80
N LEU A 81 3.36 14.43 -2.71
CA LEU A 81 2.19 14.85 -3.48
C LEU A 81 1.73 16.27 -3.13
N ARG A 82 1.86 16.69 -1.87
CA ARG A 82 1.59 18.07 -1.45
C ARG A 82 2.58 19.06 -2.08
N GLN A 83 3.86 18.71 -2.12
CA GLN A 83 4.89 19.54 -2.77
C GLN A 83 4.63 19.67 -4.28
N LEU A 84 4.39 18.55 -4.96
CA LEU A 84 4.06 18.54 -6.39
C LEU A 84 2.81 19.40 -6.67
N ARG A 85 1.76 19.27 -5.85
CA ARG A 85 0.56 20.09 -5.98
C ARG A 85 0.87 21.59 -5.86
N ARG A 86 1.74 21.98 -4.92
CA ARG A 86 2.16 23.39 -4.75
C ARG A 86 2.90 23.87 -5.99
N ALA A 87 3.85 23.09 -6.51
CA ALA A 87 4.59 23.42 -7.73
C ALA A 87 3.64 23.63 -8.92
N LEU A 88 2.67 22.70 -9.12
CA LEU A 88 1.67 22.82 -10.17
C LEU A 88 0.78 24.06 -10.01
N LEU A 89 0.39 24.43 -8.79
CA LEU A 89 -0.38 25.65 -8.53
C LEU A 89 0.44 26.91 -8.85
N THR A 90 1.72 26.94 -8.49
CA THR A 90 2.63 28.05 -8.82
C THR A 90 2.78 28.18 -10.33
N ALA A 91 3.08 27.10 -11.02
CA ALA A 91 3.23 27.09 -12.48
C ALA A 91 1.96 27.58 -13.18
N ARG A 92 0.77 27.13 -12.74
CA ARG A 92 -0.51 27.59 -13.29
C ARG A 92 -0.72 29.09 -13.09
N ARG A 93 -0.44 29.62 -11.89
CA ARG A 93 -0.53 31.06 -11.61
C ARG A 93 0.42 31.89 -12.49
N THR A 94 1.63 31.39 -12.72
CA THR A 94 2.61 32.05 -13.59
C THR A 94 2.11 32.13 -15.02
N ALA A 95 1.51 31.06 -15.54
CA ALA A 95 0.89 31.08 -16.86
C ALA A 95 -0.30 32.03 -16.95
N ASP A 96 -1.19 32.04 -15.94
CA ASP A 96 -2.32 32.97 -15.90
C ASP A 96 -1.86 34.44 -15.89
N ARG A 97 -0.72 34.74 -15.26
CA ARG A 97 -0.11 36.07 -15.30
C ARG A 97 0.46 36.39 -16.68
N ALA A 98 1.25 35.48 -17.26
CA ALA A 98 1.86 35.66 -18.58
C ALA A 98 0.81 35.89 -19.69
N ARG A 99 -0.32 35.18 -19.62
CA ARG A 99 -1.46 35.37 -20.55
C ARG A 99 -2.06 36.77 -20.43
N ARG A 100 -2.21 37.30 -19.21
CA ARG A 100 -2.82 38.62 -18.97
C ARG A 100 -1.95 39.78 -19.40
N SER A 101 -0.63 39.62 -19.37
CA SER A 101 0.32 40.67 -19.80
C SER A 101 0.61 40.65 -21.31
N GLY A 102 -0.16 39.90 -22.12
CA GLY A 102 -0.01 39.87 -23.59
C GLY A 102 1.30 39.24 -24.08
N GLY A 103 1.97 38.46 -23.23
CA GLY A 103 3.20 37.77 -23.62
C GLY A 103 2.88 36.61 -24.57
N ASP A 104 3.14 36.83 -25.85
CA ASP A 104 2.99 35.81 -26.90
C ASP A 104 4.10 34.78 -26.74
N ALA A 105 3.80 33.67 -26.07
CA ALA A 105 4.72 32.56 -25.90
C ALA A 105 4.26 31.39 -26.76
N VAL A 106 5.05 31.05 -27.78
CA VAL A 106 4.82 29.91 -28.70
C VAL A 106 4.79 28.57 -27.95
N VAL A 107 5.44 28.51 -26.77
CA VAL A 107 5.37 27.39 -25.83
C VAL A 107 5.06 27.92 -24.44
N CYS A 108 4.19 27.23 -23.72
CA CYS A 108 3.80 27.62 -22.37
C CYS A 108 5.03 27.56 -21.43
N ARG A 109 5.45 28.71 -20.88
CA ARG A 109 6.58 28.84 -19.92
C ARG A 109 6.54 27.89 -18.71
N ILE A 110 5.40 27.22 -18.45
CA ILE A 110 5.21 26.19 -17.43
C ILE A 110 6.20 25.01 -17.57
N ILE A 111 6.52 24.58 -18.79
CA ILE A 111 7.34 23.38 -19.04
C ILE A 111 8.82 23.74 -19.18
N GLU A 112 9.12 24.97 -19.59
CA GLU A 112 10.49 25.45 -19.82
C GLU A 112 11.22 25.83 -18.51
N THR A 113 10.50 26.14 -17.44
CA THR A 113 11.09 26.31 -16.10
C THR A 113 11.16 24.97 -15.39
N ARG A 114 12.24 24.21 -15.62
CA ARG A 114 12.69 23.19 -14.66
C ARG A 114 13.19 23.90 -13.41
N GLU A 115 12.28 24.23 -12.49
CA GLU A 115 12.65 24.31 -11.08
C GLU A 115 12.75 22.86 -10.61
N ALA A 116 13.97 22.36 -10.42
CA ALA A 116 14.16 21.07 -9.79
C ALA A 116 13.50 21.12 -8.40
N PRO A 117 12.77 20.08 -7.96
CA PRO A 117 12.29 20.04 -6.59
C PRO A 117 13.48 20.11 -5.65
N ASP A 118 13.44 21.04 -4.69
CA ASP A 118 14.44 21.16 -3.64
C ASP A 118 14.68 19.80 -2.97
N PRO A 119 15.94 19.41 -2.73
CA PRO A 119 16.26 18.13 -2.11
C PRO A 119 15.65 18.07 -0.71
N VAL A 120 14.97 16.96 -0.43
CA VAL A 120 14.43 16.64 0.90
C VAL A 120 15.61 16.44 1.85
N PRO A 121 15.67 17.13 3.01
CA PRO A 121 16.71 16.88 4.00
C PRO A 121 16.48 15.51 4.64
N GLU A 122 17.56 14.72 4.74
CA GLU A 122 17.65 13.41 5.40
C GLU A 122 17.22 13.46 6.88
#